data_AF-A0A8H7PU85-F1
#
_entry.id   AF-A0A8H7PU85-F1
#
_cell.length_a   1.000
_cell.length_b   1.000
_cell.length_c   1.000
_cell.angle_alpha   90.00
_cell.angle_beta   90.00
_cell.angle_gamma   90.00
#
_symmetry.space_group_name_H-M   'P 1'
#
loop_
_entity.id
_entity.type
_entity.pdbx_description
1 polymer ?
#
loop_
_entity_poly.entity_id
_entity_poly.type
_entity_poly.pdbx_seq_one_letter_code
_entity_poly.pdbx_strand_id
1 'polypeptide(L)'
;MTHSIQTDFTDNGSKLKDALTQTTPTTTLSGLTLSDIHKVVANTQPSPPKSPDSEEAKRSSKKGAEDAKTVVQGDFESSEHFYPRVLNAQIHPLVQSFFTLGNERIIARYTHLNPQVKPETLKEILSYTPKYFQWAGSDLFNVTTSSGQRQMIVIETNSCPSGQKSMPLLSEIDEHNEHGGYRTVLESAFHEQLSKADKSLGDLAVICDKNMMEASGYAAVLAEVAKEKVWLAEWHDGEEDVPVKWVDRVLHVRDANKEWHPIRACFRYVTQKPWNRFPLNTKTIVMNQIISCLAGGRNKMMAARAYDFYNAELVDTGLSVRVPETINNVTRGEIPLWIHSMGGHAVLKVPYSNAGQGVYTITNPNELKEFLEQDHHYDKFIVQSLVGNASWSSVTRSGKFYHVGTIPNKKSNTFVSDLRMMVTGNADGFRPICIYGRKSRLPLTTDLDPNANTWDMLGTNLSVKLPDGGWTTDTGRLILMDRKDFNQLGLGIDDLIDAYIQTVLAVIAIDRMAVRLMASGTFDYNLFSSLNPDNALMQEIKMANEDW
;
A
#
# COMPACT_ATOMS: atom_id res chain seq x y z
N MET A 1 -24.40 33.10 57.96
CA MET A 1 -23.13 33.69 58.43
C MET A 1 -22.08 33.39 57.39
N THR A 2 -21.66 34.44 56.71
CA THR A 2 -20.64 34.49 55.66
C THR A 2 -19.26 34.21 56.25
N HIS A 3 -18.55 33.21 55.72
CA HIS A 3 -17.10 33.11 55.92
C HIS A 3 -16.38 33.26 54.59
N SER A 4 -15.86 34.47 54.42
CA SER A 4 -14.79 34.85 53.52
C SER A 4 -13.49 34.13 53.92
N ILE A 5 -12.80 33.53 52.95
CA ILE A 5 -11.39 33.17 53.11
C ILE A 5 -10.59 34.12 52.22
N GLN A 6 -9.78 34.93 52.90
CA GLN A 6 -8.78 35.82 52.33
C GLN A 6 -7.72 35.01 51.57
N THR A 7 -7.37 35.54 50.40
CA THR A 7 -6.21 35.16 49.60
C THR A 7 -4.95 35.81 50.17
N ASP A 8 -4.01 35.00 50.65
CA ASP A 8 -2.64 35.44 50.91
C ASP A 8 -1.76 35.11 49.70
N PHE A 9 -1.29 36.16 49.03
CA PHE A 9 -0.22 36.15 48.05
C PHE A 9 1.10 36.32 48.79
N THR A 10 1.93 35.28 48.86
CA THR A 10 3.38 35.43 49.06
C THR A 10 4.15 34.33 48.34
N ASP A 11 4.86 34.78 47.30
CA ASP A 11 6.28 34.50 47.04
C ASP A 11 6.76 33.04 47.03
N ASN A 12 6.96 32.50 45.83
CA ASN A 12 7.83 31.35 45.59
C ASN A 12 8.57 31.52 44.25
N GLY A 13 9.20 32.67 44.07
CA GLY A 13 10.18 32.90 43.01
C GLY A 13 11.57 32.40 43.39
N SER A 14 11.81 31.08 43.50
CA SER A 14 13.19 30.54 43.59
C SER A 14 13.41 29.04 43.31
N LYS A 15 12.46 28.29 42.74
CA LYS A 15 12.66 26.86 42.40
C LYS A 15 12.50 26.51 40.92
N LEU A 16 12.93 27.41 40.05
CA LEU A 16 12.88 27.24 38.59
C LEU A 16 14.17 27.77 37.93
N LYS A 17 15.35 27.39 38.46
CA LYS A 17 16.65 27.70 37.82
C LYS A 17 17.68 26.57 37.78
N ASP A 18 17.45 25.41 38.42
CA ASP A 18 18.46 24.33 38.48
C ASP A 18 18.13 23.08 37.64
N ALA A 19 17.34 23.22 36.57
CA ALA A 19 17.07 22.13 35.62
C ALA A 19 17.60 22.39 34.19
N LEU A 20 18.45 23.40 34.00
CA LEU A 20 18.97 23.83 32.69
C LEU A 20 20.46 23.54 32.44
N THR A 21 21.09 22.69 33.25
CA THR A 21 22.50 22.31 33.05
C THR A 21 22.72 20.83 33.31
N GLN A 22 22.18 19.98 32.44
CA GLN A 22 22.77 18.66 32.18
C GLN A 22 22.82 18.45 30.67
N THR A 23 24.04 18.48 30.16
CA THR A 23 24.41 18.23 28.77
C THR A 23 24.28 16.74 28.47
N THR A 24 23.22 16.34 27.77
CA THR A 24 23.15 15.09 27.01
C THR A 24 23.75 15.35 25.62
N PRO A 25 24.61 14.47 25.08
CA PRO A 25 25.12 14.66 23.72
C PRO A 25 23.98 14.42 22.75
N THR A 26 23.49 15.51 22.15
CA THR A 26 22.47 15.46 21.11
C THR A 26 23.20 15.51 19.78
N THR A 27 23.34 14.39 19.09
CA THR A 27 23.71 14.35 17.67
C THR A 27 22.48 14.73 16.85
N THR A 28 22.09 16.00 16.89
CA THR A 28 21.17 16.62 15.92
C THR A 28 21.94 17.01 14.66
N LEU A 29 21.24 17.01 13.52
CA LEU A 29 21.62 17.55 12.20
C LEU A 29 21.92 19.08 12.22
N SER A 30 22.46 19.63 13.31
CA SER A 30 22.66 21.06 13.56
C SER A 30 23.94 21.64 12.94
N GLY A 31 24.54 20.96 11.96
CA GLY A 31 25.80 21.37 11.34
C GLY A 31 25.69 22.10 10.00
N LEU A 32 24.51 22.20 9.40
CA LEU A 32 24.34 22.82 8.08
C LEU A 32 23.78 24.23 8.24
N THR A 33 24.57 25.23 7.85
CA THR A 33 24.10 26.61 7.76
C THR A 33 23.24 26.79 6.51
N LEU A 34 22.28 27.73 6.52
CA LEU A 34 21.52 28.12 5.32
C LEU A 34 22.43 28.45 4.11
N SER A 35 23.65 28.94 4.38
CA SER A 35 24.68 29.16 3.36
C SER A 35 25.26 27.88 2.74
N ASP A 36 25.30 26.76 3.47
CA ASP A 36 25.76 25.47 2.95
C ASP A 36 24.70 24.85 2.03
N ILE A 37 23.42 25.06 2.35
CA ILE A 37 22.27 24.63 1.53
C ILE A 37 22.26 25.38 0.18
N HIS A 38 22.56 26.68 0.17
CA HIS A 38 22.62 27.47 -1.07
C HIS A 38 23.76 27.05 -2.01
N LYS A 39 24.88 26.55 -1.49
CA LYS A 39 26.01 26.09 -2.32
C LYS A 39 25.74 24.77 -3.04
N VAL A 40 24.92 23.90 -2.46
CA VAL A 40 24.49 22.63 -3.10
C VAL A 40 23.51 22.88 -4.24
N VAL A 41 22.69 23.94 -4.15
CA VAL A 41 21.64 24.27 -5.13
C VAL A 41 22.17 25.05 -6.35
N ALA A 42 23.33 25.71 -6.25
CA ALA A 42 23.79 26.65 -7.27
C ALA A 42 24.44 26.03 -8.52
N ASN A 43 24.50 24.70 -8.67
CA ASN A 43 25.27 24.04 -9.74
C ASN A 43 24.55 22.89 -10.45
N THR A 44 23.29 23.08 -10.85
CA THR A 44 22.58 22.14 -11.74
C THR A 44 22.11 22.83 -13.02
N GLN A 45 22.92 22.75 -14.08
CA GLN A 45 22.41 22.93 -15.44
C GLN A 45 21.69 21.64 -15.89
N PRO A 46 20.59 21.73 -16.65
CA PRO A 46 19.87 20.56 -17.12
C PRO A 46 20.59 19.99 -18.34
N SER A 47 21.33 18.91 -18.13
CA SER A 47 21.78 18.02 -19.20
C SER A 47 21.05 16.69 -19.01
N PRO A 48 20.34 16.15 -20.02
CA PRO A 48 19.73 14.83 -19.90
C PRO A 48 20.86 13.80 -20.02
N PRO A 49 20.96 12.84 -19.09
CA PRO A 49 20.80 11.46 -19.57
C PRO A 49 20.34 10.42 -18.53
N LYS A 50 19.50 9.51 -19.07
CA LYS A 50 19.35 8.09 -18.78
C LYS A 50 19.21 7.67 -17.31
N SER A 51 17.97 7.33 -16.98
CA SER A 51 17.56 6.51 -15.84
C SER A 51 18.55 5.36 -15.59
N PRO A 52 18.98 5.14 -14.34
CA PRO A 52 19.67 3.91 -13.98
C PRO A 52 18.68 2.75 -14.14
N ASP A 53 19.14 1.72 -14.85
CA ASP A 53 18.49 0.43 -15.12
C ASP A 53 17.37 0.40 -16.18
N SER A 54 17.63 1.00 -17.35
CA SER A 54 17.07 0.49 -18.62
C SER A 54 18.07 -0.35 -19.44
N GLU A 55 19.38 -0.29 -19.17
CA GLU A 55 20.38 -1.11 -19.89
C GLU A 55 20.64 -2.49 -19.25
N GLU A 56 20.45 -2.66 -17.94
CA GLU A 56 20.56 -3.99 -17.30
C GLU A 56 19.26 -4.81 -17.41
N ALA A 57 18.08 -4.17 -17.36
CA ALA A 57 16.83 -4.83 -17.75
C ALA A 57 16.88 -5.32 -19.22
N LYS A 58 17.55 -4.57 -20.11
CA LYS A 58 17.82 -4.99 -21.50
C LYS A 58 18.78 -6.18 -21.62
N ARG A 59 19.59 -6.48 -20.60
CA ARG A 59 20.51 -7.63 -20.61
C ARG A 59 19.85 -8.91 -20.10
N SER A 60 18.82 -8.82 -19.24
CA SER A 60 18.00 -9.98 -18.85
C SER A 60 16.85 -10.28 -19.83
N SER A 61 16.46 -9.33 -20.69
CA SER A 61 15.30 -9.43 -21.61
C SER A 61 15.57 -10.13 -22.95
N LYS A 62 16.58 -10.99 -23.07
CA LYS A 62 16.86 -11.74 -24.32
C LYS A 62 16.01 -12.99 -24.53
N LYS A 63 15.13 -13.34 -23.58
CA LYS A 63 14.00 -14.23 -23.86
C LYS A 63 12.83 -13.33 -24.25
N GLY A 64 12.32 -13.46 -25.49
CA GLY A 64 11.04 -12.85 -25.84
C GLY A 64 9.95 -13.30 -24.87
N ALA A 65 8.95 -12.46 -24.63
CA ALA A 65 7.86 -12.81 -23.72
C ALA A 65 7.18 -14.11 -24.20
N GLU A 66 6.94 -15.04 -23.28
CA GLU A 66 6.25 -16.29 -23.60
C GLU A 66 4.81 -15.97 -24.05
N ASP A 67 4.32 -16.68 -25.06
CA ASP A 67 2.93 -16.52 -25.49
C ASP A 67 1.93 -16.94 -24.38
N ALA A 68 0.70 -16.47 -24.50
CA ALA A 68 -0.34 -16.72 -23.50
C ALA A 68 -0.63 -18.22 -23.35
N LYS A 69 -0.81 -18.66 -22.11
CA LYS A 69 -1.14 -20.04 -21.74
C LYS A 69 -2.64 -20.16 -21.49
N THR A 70 -3.22 -21.27 -21.93
CA THR A 70 -4.61 -21.59 -21.61
C THR A 70 -4.68 -22.24 -20.23
N VAL A 71 -5.64 -21.80 -19.44
CA VAL A 71 -6.01 -22.38 -18.14
C VAL A 71 -7.48 -22.80 -18.22
N VAL A 72 -7.79 -24.01 -17.76
CA VAL A 72 -9.13 -24.61 -17.79
C VAL A 72 -9.58 -25.07 -16.40
N GLN A 73 -10.83 -25.51 -16.30
CA GLN A 73 -11.37 -26.06 -15.06
C GLN A 73 -10.57 -27.29 -14.61
N GLY A 74 -10.22 -27.34 -13.32
CA GLY A 74 -9.44 -28.43 -12.73
C GLY A 74 -7.92 -28.22 -12.76
N ASP A 75 -7.42 -27.11 -13.30
CA ASP A 75 -5.98 -26.78 -13.30
C ASP A 75 -5.49 -26.20 -11.96
N PHE A 76 -6.37 -25.98 -10.97
CA PHE A 76 -5.97 -25.40 -9.69
C PHE A 76 -5.21 -26.41 -8.84
N GLU A 77 -3.95 -26.12 -8.53
CA GLU A 77 -3.12 -26.95 -7.66
C GLU A 77 -2.62 -26.12 -6.46
N SER A 78 -3.07 -26.47 -5.26
CA SER A 78 -2.76 -25.71 -4.04
C SER A 78 -1.25 -25.51 -3.82
N SER A 79 -0.41 -26.48 -4.17
CA SER A 79 1.06 -26.40 -4.05
C SER A 79 1.70 -25.34 -4.95
N GLU A 80 1.05 -24.98 -6.05
CA GLU A 80 1.54 -24.00 -7.02
C GLU A 80 1.13 -22.56 -6.67
N HIS A 81 0.13 -22.40 -5.79
CA HIS A 81 -0.52 -21.12 -5.51
C HIS A 81 -0.40 -20.63 -4.06
N PHE A 82 0.10 -21.46 -3.15
CA PHE A 82 0.36 -21.09 -1.76
C PHE A 82 1.80 -21.37 -1.36
N TYR A 83 2.31 -20.60 -0.40
CA TYR A 83 3.60 -20.96 0.21
C TYR A 83 3.49 -22.31 0.95
N PRO A 84 4.52 -23.16 0.90
CA PRO A 84 4.49 -24.44 1.62
C PRO A 84 4.19 -24.30 3.12
N ARG A 85 4.65 -23.21 3.75
CA ARG A 85 4.32 -22.91 5.16
C ARG A 85 2.82 -22.68 5.39
N VAL A 86 2.11 -22.12 4.42
CA VAL A 86 0.68 -21.81 4.49
C VAL A 86 -0.16 -23.07 4.40
N LEU A 87 0.19 -23.99 3.50
CA LEU A 87 -0.51 -25.28 3.36
C LEU A 87 -0.44 -26.14 4.63
N ASN A 88 0.59 -25.93 5.46
CA ASN A 88 0.78 -26.63 6.72
C ASN A 88 0.34 -25.79 7.93
N ALA A 89 -0.23 -24.61 7.72
CA ALA A 89 -0.60 -23.69 8.79
C ALA A 89 -2.05 -23.89 9.22
N GLN A 90 -2.29 -23.89 10.53
CA GLN A 90 -3.63 -23.81 11.11
C GLN A 90 -3.94 -22.37 11.50
N ILE A 91 -5.06 -21.85 11.01
CA ILE A 91 -5.52 -20.50 11.31
C ILE A 91 -5.59 -20.23 12.82
N HIS A 92 -5.16 -19.04 13.24
CA HIS A 92 -5.27 -18.62 14.63
C HIS A 92 -6.76 -18.42 15.01
N PRO A 93 -7.25 -18.97 16.15
CA PRO A 93 -8.68 -18.89 16.50
C PRO A 93 -9.24 -17.46 16.58
N LEU A 94 -8.44 -16.50 17.08
CA LEU A 94 -8.84 -15.09 17.11
C LEU A 94 -9.04 -14.52 15.69
N VAL A 95 -8.14 -14.85 14.76
CA VAL A 95 -8.24 -14.39 13.38
C VAL A 95 -9.44 -15.05 12.69
N GLN A 96 -9.64 -16.35 12.87
CA GLN A 96 -10.83 -17.05 12.38
C GLN A 96 -12.12 -16.40 12.91
N SER A 97 -12.17 -16.10 14.21
CA SER A 97 -13.29 -15.40 14.83
C SER A 97 -13.54 -14.03 14.17
N PHE A 98 -12.49 -13.24 13.94
CA PHE A 98 -12.57 -11.95 13.24
C PHE A 98 -13.28 -12.06 11.88
N PHE A 99 -12.87 -13.02 11.04
CA PHE A 99 -13.46 -13.22 9.71
C PHE A 99 -14.94 -13.61 9.77
N THR A 100 -15.39 -14.23 10.87
CA THR A 100 -16.79 -14.62 11.04
C THR A 100 -17.65 -13.55 11.70
N LEU A 101 -17.08 -12.46 12.25
CA LEU A 101 -17.84 -11.45 13.00
C LEU A 101 -18.97 -10.83 12.17
N GLY A 102 -18.70 -10.48 10.92
CA GLY A 102 -19.64 -9.71 10.09
C GLY A 102 -19.76 -8.24 10.53
N ASN A 103 -20.24 -7.40 9.62
CA ASN A 103 -20.23 -5.95 9.82
C ASN A 103 -21.10 -5.49 11.01
N GLU A 104 -22.21 -6.16 11.31
CA GLU A 104 -23.08 -5.78 12.45
C GLU A 104 -22.36 -5.86 13.79
N ARG A 105 -21.65 -6.96 14.06
CA ARG A 105 -20.90 -7.14 15.31
C ARG A 105 -19.66 -6.24 15.36
N ILE A 106 -19.03 -6.02 14.21
CA ILE A 106 -17.91 -5.06 14.08
C ILE A 106 -18.38 -3.65 14.45
N ILE A 107 -19.51 -3.18 13.92
CA ILE A 107 -20.09 -1.87 14.22
C ILE A 107 -20.38 -1.74 15.71
N ALA A 108 -21.08 -2.72 16.29
CA ALA A 108 -21.43 -2.73 17.70
C ALA A 108 -20.18 -2.66 18.61
N ARG A 109 -19.14 -3.45 18.30
CA ARG A 109 -17.89 -3.45 19.07
C ARG A 109 -17.12 -2.14 18.91
N TYR A 110 -16.96 -1.65 17.68
CA TYR A 110 -16.17 -0.46 17.42
C TYR A 110 -16.77 0.79 18.06
N THR A 111 -18.09 0.99 17.91
CA THR A 111 -18.79 2.16 18.47
C THR A 111 -18.87 2.12 19.99
N HIS A 112 -18.88 0.95 20.61
CA HIS A 112 -18.75 0.83 22.07
C HIS A 112 -17.40 1.34 22.59
N LEU A 113 -16.32 1.08 21.85
CA LEU A 113 -14.97 1.57 22.19
C LEU A 113 -14.71 3.01 21.73
N ASN A 114 -15.56 3.52 20.83
CA ASN A 114 -15.45 4.83 20.21
C ASN A 114 -16.82 5.55 20.29
N PRO A 115 -17.24 6.01 21.48
CA PRO A 115 -18.59 6.54 21.72
C PRO A 115 -18.91 7.81 20.92
N GLN A 116 -17.90 8.47 20.36
CA GLN A 116 -18.06 9.59 19.43
C GLN A 116 -18.55 9.18 18.03
N VAL A 117 -18.42 7.89 17.67
CA VAL A 117 -18.81 7.37 16.35
C VAL A 117 -20.24 6.86 16.38
N LYS A 118 -21.08 7.38 15.47
CA LYS A 118 -22.46 6.94 15.32
C LYS A 118 -22.53 5.58 14.59
N PRO A 119 -23.25 4.58 15.13
CA PRO A 119 -23.42 3.28 14.46
C PRO A 119 -23.96 3.37 13.04
N GLU A 120 -24.88 4.29 12.77
CA GLU A 120 -25.51 4.51 11.48
C GLU A 120 -24.49 4.97 10.44
N THR A 121 -23.61 5.91 10.81
CA THR A 121 -22.53 6.39 9.94
C THR A 121 -21.55 5.27 9.59
N LEU A 122 -21.15 4.46 10.58
CA LEU A 122 -20.26 3.33 10.31
C LEU A 122 -20.93 2.25 9.47
N LYS A 123 -22.25 2.05 9.64
CA LYS A 123 -23.04 1.15 8.80
C LYS A 123 -23.05 1.62 7.33
N GLU A 124 -23.29 2.90 7.08
CA GLU A 124 -23.24 3.48 5.73
C GLU A 124 -21.86 3.28 5.07
N ILE A 125 -20.79 3.50 5.84
CA ILE A 125 -19.40 3.29 5.39
C ILE A 125 -19.15 1.83 5.02
N LEU A 126 -19.53 0.88 5.90
CA LEU A 126 -19.30 -0.55 5.63
C LEU A 126 -20.24 -1.10 4.55
N SER A 127 -21.36 -0.44 4.28
CA SER A 127 -22.29 -0.79 3.18
C SER A 127 -21.96 -0.09 1.86
N TYR A 128 -20.91 0.72 1.79
CA TYR A 128 -20.51 1.40 0.56
C TYR A 128 -20.14 0.39 -0.54
N THR A 129 -20.63 0.62 -1.76
CA THR A 129 -20.29 -0.16 -2.95
C THR A 129 -19.31 0.61 -3.83
N PRO A 130 -18.03 0.20 -3.90
CA PRO A 130 -17.03 0.87 -4.73
C PRO A 130 -17.37 0.80 -6.22
N LYS A 131 -17.15 1.89 -6.95
CA LYS A 131 -17.38 1.95 -8.40
C LYS A 131 -16.15 1.51 -9.20
N TYR A 132 -14.95 1.84 -8.74
CA TYR A 132 -13.69 1.61 -9.46
C TYR A 132 -12.68 0.77 -8.67
N PHE A 133 -12.84 0.67 -7.35
CA PHE A 133 -11.86 0.09 -6.45
C PHE A 133 -12.42 -1.04 -5.56
N GLN A 134 -12.95 -2.09 -6.19
CA GLN A 134 -13.65 -3.20 -5.52
C GLN A 134 -12.72 -4.14 -4.75
N TRP A 135 -11.46 -4.31 -5.15
CA TRP A 135 -10.50 -5.17 -4.47
C TRP A 135 -9.26 -4.41 -4.04
N ALA A 136 -8.99 -4.33 -2.75
CA ALA A 136 -7.93 -3.48 -2.24
C ALA A 136 -7.16 -4.12 -1.08
N GLY A 137 -5.95 -3.64 -0.84
CA GLY A 137 -5.20 -3.98 0.37
C GLY A 137 -4.43 -2.79 0.90
N SER A 138 -4.52 -2.56 2.21
CA SER A 138 -3.77 -1.51 2.89
C SER A 138 -2.67 -2.10 3.76
N ASP A 139 -1.52 -1.43 3.78
CA ASP A 139 -0.45 -1.67 4.72
C ASP A 139 -0.64 -0.78 5.93
N LEU A 140 -0.69 -1.37 7.11
CA LEU A 140 -0.95 -0.68 8.36
C LEU A 140 0.17 -0.89 9.38
N PHE A 141 0.44 0.16 10.13
CA PHE A 141 1.24 0.05 11.35
C PHE A 141 0.33 0.12 12.57
N ASN A 142 0.58 -0.74 13.56
CA ASN A 142 0.12 -0.51 14.92
C ASN A 142 1.10 0.44 15.59
N VAL A 143 0.62 1.62 15.95
CA VAL A 143 1.42 2.69 16.53
C VAL A 143 0.88 3.10 17.88
N THR A 144 1.73 3.77 18.66
CA THR A 144 1.30 4.51 19.85
C THR A 144 1.59 5.99 19.66
N THR A 145 0.69 6.84 20.18
CA THR A 145 0.89 8.30 20.22
C THR A 145 1.76 8.70 21.40
N SER A 146 2.14 9.98 21.44
CA SER A 146 2.79 10.57 22.62
C SER A 146 1.94 10.53 23.90
N SER A 147 0.62 10.37 23.79
CA SER A 147 -0.30 10.17 24.93
C SER A 147 -0.51 8.70 25.31
N GLY A 148 0.16 7.76 24.63
CA GLY A 148 0.05 6.32 24.89
C GLY A 148 -1.16 5.65 24.22
N GLN A 149 -1.84 6.33 23.30
CA GLN A 149 -2.98 5.75 22.58
C GLN A 149 -2.49 4.83 21.45
N ARG A 150 -2.85 3.54 21.53
CA ARG A 150 -2.62 2.57 20.46
C ARG A 150 -3.67 2.69 19.35
N GLN A 151 -3.24 2.59 18.10
CA GLN A 151 -4.14 2.62 16.94
C GLN A 151 -3.49 2.11 15.67
N MET A 152 -4.32 1.70 14.71
CA MET A 152 -3.91 1.37 13.35
C MET A 152 -3.87 2.61 12.46
N ILE A 153 -2.76 2.82 11.77
CA ILE A 153 -2.61 3.87 10.75
C ILE A 153 -2.26 3.27 9.40
N VAL A 154 -2.76 3.87 8.32
CA VAL A 154 -2.51 3.46 6.94
C VAL A 154 -1.20 4.07 6.44
N ILE A 155 -0.35 3.23 5.85
CA ILE A 155 0.94 3.62 5.27
C ILE A 155 0.87 3.71 3.75
N GLU A 156 0.16 2.77 3.14
CA GLU A 156 -0.20 2.77 1.72
C GLU A 156 -1.41 1.88 1.46
N THR A 157 -2.09 2.12 0.32
CA THR A 157 -3.22 1.31 -0.15
C THR A 157 -2.96 0.89 -1.59
N ASN A 158 -3.24 -0.36 -1.91
CA ASN A 158 -2.81 -1.06 -3.12
C ASN A 158 -4.00 -1.58 -3.93
N SER A 159 -4.01 -1.31 -5.25
CA SER A 159 -5.11 -1.71 -6.16
C SER A 159 -4.97 -3.07 -6.87
N CYS A 160 -3.85 -3.76 -6.69
CA CYS A 160 -3.70 -5.20 -6.96
C CYS A 160 -2.83 -5.75 -5.82
N PRO A 161 -3.40 -5.91 -4.62
CA PRO A 161 -2.65 -6.37 -3.46
C PRO A 161 -2.28 -7.85 -3.62
N SER A 162 -1.11 -8.21 -3.09
CA SER A 162 -0.66 -9.59 -2.94
C SER A 162 -0.88 -10.06 -1.52
N GLY A 163 -1.28 -11.32 -1.32
CA GLY A 163 -1.47 -11.87 0.02
C GLY A 163 -2.12 -13.25 0.12
N GLN A 164 -2.85 -13.70 -0.89
CA GLN A 164 -3.58 -14.97 -0.84
C GLN A 164 -2.64 -16.15 -0.65
N LYS A 165 -1.50 -16.16 -1.34
CA LYS A 165 -0.44 -17.16 -1.13
C LYS A 165 0.14 -17.19 0.29
N SER A 166 -0.18 -16.21 1.13
CA SER A 166 0.31 -16.02 2.51
C SER A 166 -0.77 -16.21 3.59
N MET A 167 -2.02 -16.47 3.20
CA MET A 167 -3.15 -16.57 4.13
C MET A 167 -3.51 -18.05 4.37
N PRO A 168 -3.44 -18.56 5.62
CA PRO A 168 -3.96 -19.89 5.94
C PRO A 168 -5.45 -20.01 5.58
N LEU A 169 -5.87 -21.21 5.19
CA LEU A 169 -7.26 -21.49 4.89
C LEU A 169 -8.14 -21.27 6.14
N LEU A 170 -9.31 -20.65 5.94
CA LEU A 170 -10.19 -20.23 7.04
C LEU A 170 -11.07 -21.37 7.57
N SER A 171 -11.33 -22.37 6.72
CA SER A 171 -12.11 -23.56 7.02
C SER A 171 -11.26 -24.80 6.72
N GLU A 172 -11.70 -25.97 7.16
CA GLU A 172 -11.17 -27.27 6.73
C GLU A 172 -12.28 -28.15 6.11
N ILE A 173 -13.54 -27.67 6.14
CA ILE A 173 -14.75 -28.46 5.83
C ILE A 173 -15.53 -27.98 4.61
N ASP A 174 -15.10 -26.86 3.99
CA ASP A 174 -15.73 -26.32 2.78
C ASP A 174 -15.15 -27.03 1.54
N GLU A 175 -16.02 -27.48 0.63
CA GLU A 175 -15.67 -28.21 -0.59
C GLU A 175 -14.79 -27.40 -1.55
N HIS A 176 -14.83 -26.06 -1.46
CA HIS A 176 -14.01 -25.15 -2.28
C HIS A 176 -12.92 -24.46 -1.47
N ASN A 177 -12.66 -24.93 -0.25
CA ASN A 177 -11.71 -24.32 0.66
C ASN A 177 -10.28 -24.29 0.11
N GLU A 178 -9.91 -25.21 -0.78
CA GLU A 178 -8.59 -25.24 -1.41
C GLU A 178 -8.28 -23.97 -2.21
N HIS A 179 -9.30 -23.28 -2.73
CA HIS A 179 -9.14 -21.99 -3.40
C HIS A 179 -8.84 -20.83 -2.45
N GLY A 180 -9.06 -21.01 -1.14
CA GLY A 180 -8.92 -19.96 -0.14
C GLY A 180 -9.53 -18.62 -0.57
N GLY A 181 -8.78 -17.53 -0.38
CA GLY A 181 -9.25 -16.19 -0.73
C GLY A 181 -9.24 -15.88 -2.23
N TYR A 182 -8.67 -16.72 -3.10
CA TYR A 182 -8.72 -16.50 -4.56
C TYR A 182 -10.17 -16.51 -5.06
N ARG A 183 -10.95 -17.53 -4.68
CA ARG A 183 -12.37 -17.65 -5.03
C ARG A 183 -13.18 -16.49 -4.45
N THR A 184 -12.92 -16.16 -3.18
CA THR A 184 -13.62 -15.05 -2.50
C THR A 184 -13.45 -13.73 -3.24
N VAL A 185 -12.23 -13.41 -3.71
CA VAL A 185 -11.98 -12.19 -4.51
C VAL A 185 -12.78 -12.21 -5.80
N LEU A 186 -12.74 -13.32 -6.55
CA LEU A 186 -13.39 -13.43 -7.85
C LEU A 186 -14.91 -13.35 -7.73
N GLU A 187 -15.50 -14.04 -6.76
CA GLU A 187 -16.95 -14.04 -6.53
C GLU A 187 -17.46 -12.71 -5.97
N SER A 188 -16.68 -12.04 -5.12
CA SER A 188 -17.13 -10.78 -4.51
C SER A 188 -16.84 -9.55 -5.36
N ALA A 189 -15.60 -9.39 -5.85
CA ALA A 189 -15.17 -8.17 -6.53
C ALA A 189 -15.32 -8.23 -8.05
N PHE A 190 -15.14 -9.42 -8.66
CA PHE A 190 -15.09 -9.55 -10.12
C PHE A 190 -16.40 -10.02 -10.75
N HIS A 191 -17.14 -10.91 -10.07
CA HIS A 191 -18.30 -11.60 -10.63
C HIS A 191 -19.35 -10.65 -11.21
N GLU A 192 -19.70 -9.59 -10.48
CA GLU A 192 -20.67 -8.60 -10.97
C GLU A 192 -20.14 -7.89 -12.23
N GLN A 193 -18.86 -7.52 -12.26
CA GLN A 193 -18.25 -6.86 -13.42
C GLN A 193 -18.19 -7.81 -14.63
N LEU A 194 -17.84 -9.06 -14.40
CA LEU A 194 -17.82 -10.13 -15.39
C LEU A 194 -19.21 -10.38 -15.99
N SER A 195 -20.27 -10.33 -15.17
CA SER A 195 -21.66 -10.51 -15.64
C SER A 195 -22.11 -9.40 -16.60
N LYS A 196 -21.48 -8.21 -16.52
CA LYS A 196 -21.74 -7.05 -17.38
C LYS A 196 -20.90 -7.05 -18.66
N ALA A 197 -19.91 -7.94 -18.79
CA ALA A 197 -19.07 -8.02 -19.97
C ALA A 197 -19.84 -8.57 -21.18
N ASP A 198 -19.71 -7.93 -22.34
CA ASP A 198 -20.29 -8.41 -23.59
C ASP A 198 -19.59 -9.69 -24.05
N LYS A 199 -20.34 -10.80 -24.05
CA LYS A 199 -19.83 -12.12 -24.45
C LYS A 199 -19.34 -12.18 -25.89
N SER A 200 -19.80 -11.29 -26.77
CA SER A 200 -19.35 -11.23 -28.16
C SER A 200 -17.93 -10.65 -28.31
N LEU A 201 -17.40 -9.98 -27.27
CA LEU A 201 -16.06 -9.40 -27.27
C LEU A 201 -14.93 -10.41 -26.97
N GLY A 202 -15.24 -11.70 -26.81
CA GLY A 202 -14.25 -12.76 -26.74
C GLY A 202 -14.08 -13.42 -25.38
N ASP A 203 -12.87 -13.87 -25.06
CA ASP A 203 -12.53 -14.75 -23.95
C ASP A 203 -12.24 -14.00 -22.63
N LEU A 204 -11.83 -14.74 -21.61
CA LEU A 204 -11.35 -14.22 -20.32
C LEU A 204 -9.84 -14.26 -20.25
N ALA A 205 -9.25 -13.33 -19.50
CA ALA A 205 -7.82 -13.35 -19.24
C ALA A 205 -7.43 -12.94 -17.82
N VAL A 206 -6.29 -13.44 -17.37
CA VAL A 206 -5.49 -12.89 -16.29
C VAL A 206 -4.18 -12.38 -16.88
N ILE A 207 -3.92 -11.09 -16.71
CA ILE A 207 -2.68 -10.46 -17.19
C ILE A 207 -1.86 -10.03 -15.99
N CYS A 208 -0.58 -10.40 -15.96
CA CYS A 208 0.32 -10.10 -14.85
C CYS A 208 1.69 -9.59 -15.32
N ASP A 209 2.42 -8.92 -14.43
CA ASP A 209 3.80 -8.48 -14.68
C ASP A 209 4.79 -9.01 -13.65
N LYS A 210 4.29 -9.76 -12.67
CA LYS A 210 5.08 -10.48 -11.66
C LYS A 210 4.17 -11.41 -10.89
N ASN A 211 4.78 -12.16 -9.97
CA ASN A 211 4.09 -12.94 -8.96
C ASN A 211 3.15 -13.99 -9.57
N MET A 212 3.73 -14.78 -10.49
CA MET A 212 3.03 -15.84 -11.21
C MET A 212 2.27 -16.80 -10.29
N MET A 213 2.82 -17.14 -9.12
CA MET A 213 2.15 -17.97 -8.09
C MET A 213 0.71 -17.53 -7.79
N GLU A 214 0.47 -16.23 -7.57
CA GLU A 214 -0.90 -15.75 -7.34
C GLU A 214 -1.67 -15.51 -8.64
N ALA A 215 -1.00 -15.01 -9.68
CA ALA A 215 -1.66 -14.73 -10.95
C ALA A 215 -2.24 -16.00 -11.60
N SER A 216 -1.48 -17.10 -11.59
CA SER A 216 -1.94 -18.41 -12.05
C SER A 216 -3.04 -18.97 -11.17
N GLY A 217 -2.99 -18.75 -9.85
CA GLY A 217 -4.06 -19.11 -8.92
C GLY A 217 -5.37 -18.40 -9.24
N TYR A 218 -5.33 -17.09 -9.51
CA TYR A 218 -6.51 -16.35 -9.99
C TYR A 218 -7.00 -16.85 -11.35
N ALA A 219 -6.10 -17.22 -12.27
CA ALA A 219 -6.49 -17.75 -13.58
C ALA A 219 -7.22 -19.09 -13.46
N ALA A 220 -6.68 -20.02 -12.67
CA ALA A 220 -7.27 -21.32 -12.44
C ALA A 220 -8.64 -21.21 -11.76
N VAL A 221 -8.75 -20.44 -10.67
CA VAL A 221 -10.03 -20.25 -9.98
C VAL A 221 -11.03 -19.49 -10.85
N LEU A 222 -10.59 -18.54 -11.68
CA LEU A 222 -11.48 -17.86 -12.62
C LEU A 222 -12.04 -18.85 -13.66
N ALA A 223 -11.22 -19.78 -14.16
CA ALA A 223 -11.69 -20.81 -15.10
C ALA A 223 -12.76 -21.70 -14.47
N GLU A 224 -12.61 -22.05 -13.19
CA GLU A 224 -13.63 -22.82 -12.46
C GLU A 224 -14.91 -22.06 -12.19
N VAL A 225 -14.80 -20.82 -11.69
CA VAL A 225 -15.96 -19.98 -11.33
C VAL A 225 -16.74 -19.58 -12.57
N ALA A 226 -16.06 -19.24 -13.67
CA ALA A 226 -16.70 -18.87 -14.94
C ALA A 226 -17.14 -20.09 -15.75
N LYS A 227 -16.56 -21.28 -15.51
CA LYS A 227 -16.72 -22.49 -16.33
C LYS A 227 -16.35 -22.24 -17.80
N GLU A 228 -15.27 -21.49 -17.99
CA GLU A 228 -14.75 -21.06 -19.29
C GLU A 228 -13.23 -21.15 -19.29
N LYS A 229 -12.63 -21.29 -20.48
CA LYS A 229 -11.19 -21.17 -20.62
C LYS A 229 -10.74 -19.75 -20.25
N VAL A 230 -9.57 -19.62 -19.65
CA VAL A 230 -8.94 -18.34 -19.28
C VAL A 230 -7.54 -18.29 -19.86
N TRP A 231 -7.18 -17.16 -20.45
CA TRP A 231 -5.82 -16.90 -20.91
C TRP A 231 -4.97 -16.32 -19.79
N LEU A 232 -3.80 -16.88 -19.55
CA LEU A 232 -2.80 -16.34 -18.64
C LEU A 232 -1.62 -15.80 -19.45
N ALA A 233 -1.36 -14.50 -19.37
CA ALA A 233 -0.27 -13.86 -20.09
C ALA A 233 0.54 -12.94 -19.18
N GLU A 234 1.84 -12.91 -19.42
CA GLU A 234 2.73 -11.92 -18.83
C GLU A 234 2.83 -10.70 -19.74
N TRP A 235 2.87 -9.53 -19.12
CA TRP A 235 3.13 -8.27 -19.80
C TRP A 235 4.06 -7.47 -18.89
N HIS A 236 5.36 -7.42 -19.21
CA HIS A 236 6.32 -6.59 -18.49
C HIS A 236 6.41 -5.20 -19.11
N ASP A 237 6.95 -4.25 -18.36
CA ASP A 237 7.15 -2.89 -18.87
C ASP A 237 8.37 -2.85 -19.81
N GLY A 238 8.26 -2.13 -20.93
CA GLY A 238 9.35 -1.93 -21.89
C GLY A 238 9.69 -3.12 -22.81
N GLU A 239 8.90 -4.19 -22.82
CA GLU A 239 9.07 -5.31 -23.76
C GLU A 239 8.50 -4.98 -25.15
N GLU A 240 9.25 -5.33 -26.22
CA GLU A 240 8.86 -5.04 -27.62
C GLU A 240 7.95 -6.12 -28.23
N ASP A 241 8.28 -7.41 -28.04
CA ASP A 241 7.47 -8.54 -28.51
C ASP A 241 6.66 -9.13 -27.34
N VAL A 242 5.48 -8.55 -27.10
CA VAL A 242 4.57 -8.94 -26.01
C VAL A 242 3.35 -9.70 -26.54
N PRO A 243 2.83 -10.70 -25.79
CA PRO A 243 1.66 -11.47 -26.18
C PRO A 243 0.34 -10.75 -25.86
N VAL A 244 0.37 -9.44 -25.63
CA VAL A 244 -0.79 -8.66 -25.21
C VAL A 244 -0.83 -7.34 -25.97
N LYS A 245 -1.99 -6.94 -26.48
CA LYS A 245 -2.17 -5.64 -27.14
C LYS A 245 -3.59 -5.13 -27.01
N TRP A 246 -3.79 -3.85 -27.31
CA TRP A 246 -5.12 -3.25 -27.47
C TRP A 246 -5.43 -3.06 -28.95
N VAL A 247 -6.67 -3.36 -29.35
CA VAL A 247 -7.22 -3.05 -30.67
C VAL A 247 -8.62 -2.50 -30.45
N ASP A 248 -8.90 -1.27 -30.89
CA ASP A 248 -10.21 -0.61 -30.75
C ASP A 248 -10.79 -0.67 -29.32
N ARG A 249 -9.91 -0.49 -28.33
CA ARG A 249 -10.19 -0.58 -26.88
C ARG A 249 -10.61 -1.98 -26.37
N VAL A 250 -10.37 -3.02 -27.16
CA VAL A 250 -10.51 -4.44 -26.78
C VAL A 250 -9.12 -5.04 -26.58
N LEU A 251 -8.89 -5.64 -25.43
CA LEU A 251 -7.66 -6.35 -25.10
C LEU A 251 -7.57 -7.63 -25.95
N HIS A 252 -6.40 -7.93 -26.50
CA HIS A 252 -6.13 -9.16 -27.22
C HIS A 252 -4.91 -9.84 -26.63
N VAL A 253 -4.94 -11.18 -26.61
CA VAL A 253 -3.81 -12.02 -26.20
C VAL A 253 -3.36 -12.91 -27.34
N ARG A 254 -2.05 -13.16 -27.45
CA ARG A 254 -1.46 -14.02 -28.47
C ARG A 254 -1.16 -15.39 -27.89
N ASP A 255 -1.62 -16.44 -28.54
CA ASP A 255 -1.32 -17.82 -28.15
C ASP A 255 -0.02 -18.35 -28.77
N ALA A 256 0.34 -19.59 -28.45
CA ALA A 256 1.54 -20.27 -28.97
C ALA A 256 1.51 -20.48 -30.50
N ASN A 257 0.34 -20.47 -31.13
CA ASN A 257 0.18 -20.55 -32.58
C ASN A 257 0.26 -19.17 -33.26
N LYS A 258 0.53 -18.12 -32.49
CA LYS A 258 0.56 -16.71 -32.91
C LYS A 258 -0.81 -16.17 -33.35
N GLU A 259 -1.89 -16.81 -32.92
CA GLU A 259 -3.25 -16.32 -33.11
C GLU A 259 -3.62 -15.33 -32.02
N TRP A 260 -4.35 -14.27 -32.39
CA TRP A 260 -4.78 -13.23 -31.46
C TRP A 260 -6.24 -13.44 -31.07
N HIS A 261 -6.48 -13.56 -29.77
CA HIS A 261 -7.79 -13.81 -29.18
C HIS A 261 -8.29 -12.55 -28.48
N PRO A 262 -9.49 -12.03 -28.83
CA PRO A 262 -10.07 -10.88 -28.14
C PRO A 262 -10.53 -11.27 -26.72
N ILE A 263 -10.44 -10.34 -25.78
CA ILE A 263 -10.76 -10.55 -24.36
C ILE A 263 -11.87 -9.60 -23.93
N ARG A 264 -12.99 -10.16 -23.47
CA ARG A 264 -14.13 -9.38 -22.97
C ARG A 264 -13.95 -8.91 -21.53
N ALA A 265 -13.23 -9.68 -20.71
CA ALA A 265 -12.96 -9.34 -19.32
C ALA A 265 -11.59 -9.85 -18.86
N CYS A 266 -10.88 -8.99 -18.14
CA CYS A 266 -9.52 -9.19 -17.68
C CYS A 266 -9.42 -8.99 -16.16
N PHE A 267 -8.99 -10.02 -15.45
CA PHE A 267 -8.47 -9.86 -14.09
C PHE A 267 -7.04 -9.32 -14.19
N ARG A 268 -6.84 -8.04 -13.87
CA ARG A 268 -5.54 -7.39 -14.02
C ARG A 268 -4.71 -7.58 -12.75
N TYR A 269 -3.60 -8.26 -12.90
CA TYR A 269 -2.54 -8.40 -11.91
C TYR A 269 -1.22 -7.73 -12.37
N VAL A 270 -1.34 -6.68 -13.18
CA VAL A 270 -0.24 -5.81 -13.61
C VAL A 270 -0.05 -4.68 -12.60
N THR A 271 1.14 -4.61 -12.01
CA THR A 271 1.41 -3.83 -10.80
C THR A 271 2.36 -2.65 -10.99
N GLN A 272 3.29 -2.74 -11.94
CA GLN A 272 4.34 -1.77 -12.23
C GLN A 272 3.87 -0.85 -13.37
N LYS A 273 3.69 0.44 -13.08
CA LYS A 273 3.26 1.46 -14.05
C LYS A 273 2.11 1.03 -14.98
N PRO A 274 1.03 0.37 -14.50
CA PRO A 274 0.04 -0.23 -15.40
C PRO A 274 -0.67 0.80 -16.31
N TRP A 275 -0.67 2.09 -15.94
CA TRP A 275 -1.22 3.19 -16.71
C TRP A 275 -0.52 3.48 -18.04
N ASN A 276 0.69 2.94 -18.28
CA ASN A 276 1.37 3.08 -19.56
C ASN A 276 0.98 2.01 -20.59
N ARG A 277 0.21 1.01 -20.18
CA ARG A 277 -0.19 -0.15 -21.00
C ARG A 277 -1.68 -0.40 -21.02
N PHE A 278 -2.41 -0.01 -19.98
CA PHE A 278 -3.87 -0.14 -19.90
C PHE A 278 -4.52 1.23 -20.07
N PRO A 279 -5.38 1.41 -21.10
CA PRO A 279 -6.16 2.62 -21.29
C PRO A 279 -7.10 2.89 -20.10
N LEU A 280 -7.45 4.16 -19.90
CA LEU A 280 -8.43 4.58 -18.89
C LEU A 280 -9.86 4.21 -19.29
N ASN A 281 -10.13 4.14 -20.59
CA ASN A 281 -11.41 3.76 -21.17
C ASN A 281 -11.25 2.53 -22.05
N THR A 282 -11.89 1.43 -21.66
CA THR A 282 -11.80 0.13 -22.35
C THR A 282 -13.19 -0.42 -22.63
N LYS A 283 -13.32 -1.21 -23.70
CA LYS A 283 -14.52 -2.06 -23.93
C LYS A 283 -14.40 -3.37 -23.15
N THR A 284 -13.19 -3.92 -23.06
CA THR A 284 -12.85 -5.00 -22.12
C THR A 284 -13.08 -4.54 -20.69
N ILE A 285 -13.80 -5.31 -19.89
CA ILE A 285 -13.91 -5.08 -18.45
C ILE A 285 -12.56 -5.39 -17.78
N VAL A 286 -11.99 -4.45 -17.02
CA VAL A 286 -10.70 -4.62 -16.33
C VAL A 286 -10.87 -4.40 -14.83
N MET A 287 -10.53 -5.41 -14.03
CA MET A 287 -10.57 -5.30 -12.57
C MET A 287 -9.17 -5.28 -11.94
N ASN A 288 -8.83 -4.32 -11.06
CA ASN A 288 -9.49 -3.01 -10.93
C ASN A 288 -9.13 -2.12 -12.12
N GLN A 289 -10.00 -1.16 -12.43
CA GLN A 289 -9.74 -0.17 -13.49
C GLN A 289 -8.52 0.69 -13.14
N ILE A 290 -7.82 1.20 -14.17
CA ILE A 290 -6.58 1.97 -14.00
C ILE A 290 -6.79 3.27 -13.23
N ILE A 291 -7.99 3.85 -13.30
CA ILE A 291 -8.32 5.03 -12.50
C ILE A 291 -8.13 4.80 -11.00
N SER A 292 -8.38 3.59 -10.48
CA SER A 292 -8.13 3.26 -9.06
C SER A 292 -6.63 3.36 -8.71
N CYS A 293 -5.74 3.02 -9.63
CA CYS A 293 -4.30 3.19 -9.46
C CYS A 293 -3.93 4.66 -9.36
N LEU A 294 -4.40 5.47 -10.32
CA LEU A 294 -4.08 6.89 -10.42
C LEU A 294 -4.68 7.71 -9.28
N ALA A 295 -5.90 7.37 -8.84
CA ALA A 295 -6.62 8.06 -7.77
C ALA A 295 -6.02 7.83 -6.36
N GLY A 296 -5.11 6.87 -6.22
CA GLY A 296 -4.39 6.65 -4.97
C GLY A 296 -3.92 5.23 -4.74
N GLY A 297 -4.57 4.23 -5.35
CA GLY A 297 -4.28 2.82 -5.12
C GLY A 297 -2.91 2.34 -5.62
N ARG A 298 -2.19 3.16 -6.40
CA ARG A 298 -0.75 3.00 -6.73
C ARG A 298 -0.04 4.35 -6.86
N ASN A 299 -0.65 5.41 -6.35
CA ASN A 299 -0.15 6.78 -6.47
C ASN A 299 -0.23 7.43 -5.09
N LYS A 300 0.87 7.36 -4.33
CA LYS A 300 0.89 7.77 -2.92
C LYS A 300 0.57 9.26 -2.74
N MET A 301 0.91 10.08 -3.72
CA MET A 301 0.60 11.52 -3.72
C MET A 301 -0.90 11.76 -3.87
N MET A 302 -1.57 11.06 -4.78
CA MET A 302 -3.03 11.15 -4.92
C MET A 302 -3.77 10.53 -3.73
N ALA A 303 -3.23 9.45 -3.15
CA ALA A 303 -3.80 8.83 -1.96
C ALA A 303 -3.88 9.82 -0.79
N ALA A 304 -2.80 10.56 -0.52
CA ALA A 304 -2.79 11.58 0.54
C ALA A 304 -3.88 12.65 0.31
N ARG A 305 -4.05 13.13 -0.93
CA ARG A 305 -5.13 14.07 -1.30
C ARG A 305 -6.52 13.46 -1.13
N ALA A 306 -6.70 12.21 -1.52
CA ALA A 306 -7.96 11.48 -1.37
C ALA A 306 -8.34 11.36 0.11
N TYR A 307 -7.38 11.03 0.97
CA TYR A 307 -7.58 10.94 2.41
C TYR A 307 -7.93 12.29 3.02
N ASP A 308 -7.23 13.37 2.65
CA ASP A 308 -7.53 14.72 3.14
C ASP A 308 -8.95 15.16 2.78
N PHE A 309 -9.38 14.94 1.54
CA PHE A 309 -10.72 15.27 1.09
C PHE A 309 -11.78 14.46 1.84
N TYR A 310 -11.58 13.16 2.00
CA TYR A 310 -12.57 12.33 2.70
C TYR A 310 -12.61 12.64 4.20
N ASN A 311 -11.46 12.87 4.83
CA ASN A 311 -11.39 13.28 6.23
C ASN A 311 -12.09 14.60 6.50
N ALA A 312 -12.02 15.57 5.58
CA ALA A 312 -12.76 16.83 5.67
C ALA A 312 -14.28 16.61 5.68
N GLU A 313 -14.77 15.60 4.95
CA GLU A 313 -16.18 15.22 4.94
C GLU A 313 -16.60 14.45 6.19
N LEU A 314 -15.66 13.77 6.86
CA LEU A 314 -15.92 12.95 8.05
C LEU A 314 -15.73 13.68 9.38
N VAL A 315 -15.39 14.96 9.38
CA VAL A 315 -14.92 15.71 10.57
C VAL A 315 -15.81 15.55 11.81
N ASP A 316 -17.13 15.54 11.64
CA ASP A 316 -18.11 15.46 12.74
C ASP A 316 -18.56 14.04 13.09
N THR A 317 -17.95 13.02 12.48
CA THR A 317 -18.34 11.61 12.64
C THR A 317 -17.49 10.86 13.66
N GLY A 318 -16.35 11.44 14.09
CA GLY A 318 -15.36 10.76 14.91
C GLY A 318 -14.54 9.70 14.16
N LEU A 319 -14.69 9.60 12.83
CA LEU A 319 -13.94 8.73 11.95
C LEU A 319 -12.96 9.54 11.09
N SER A 320 -11.83 8.94 10.76
CA SER A 320 -10.88 9.46 9.78
C SER A 320 -9.97 8.35 9.28
N VAL A 321 -9.47 8.51 8.05
CA VAL A 321 -8.30 7.78 7.57
C VAL A 321 -7.09 8.35 8.31
N ARG A 322 -6.51 7.53 9.17
CA ARG A 322 -5.33 7.91 9.96
C ARG A 322 -4.08 7.52 9.20
N VAL A 323 -3.23 8.51 8.95
CA VAL A 323 -1.97 8.35 8.24
C VAL A 323 -0.88 9.13 8.96
N PRO A 324 0.41 8.77 8.79
CA PRO A 324 1.49 9.67 9.16
C PRO A 324 1.41 10.98 8.36
N GLU A 325 1.85 12.10 8.94
CA GLU A 325 1.87 13.40 8.25
C GLU A 325 2.64 13.28 6.94
N THR A 326 2.03 13.70 5.83
CA THR A 326 2.60 13.53 4.49
C THR A 326 2.57 14.86 3.75
N ILE A 327 3.75 15.34 3.35
CA ILE A 327 3.92 16.52 2.51
C ILE A 327 3.98 16.07 1.06
N ASN A 328 3.08 16.60 0.24
CA ASN A 328 2.93 16.25 -1.17
C ASN A 328 3.64 17.25 -2.10
N ASN A 329 3.82 16.86 -3.36
CA ASN A 329 4.34 17.70 -4.45
C ASN A 329 5.75 18.26 -4.20
N VAL A 330 6.56 17.57 -3.40
CA VAL A 330 7.89 18.04 -2.99
C VAL A 330 8.88 17.84 -4.14
N THR A 331 9.59 18.89 -4.52
CA THR A 331 10.70 18.82 -5.47
C THR A 331 12.01 18.44 -4.77
N ARG A 332 12.97 17.90 -5.51
CA ARG A 332 14.28 17.48 -4.96
C ARG A 332 14.98 18.57 -4.14
N GLY A 333 14.89 19.84 -4.55
CA GLY A 333 15.50 20.96 -3.84
C GLY A 333 14.84 21.33 -2.51
N GLU A 334 13.56 20.98 -2.32
CA GLU A 334 12.80 21.27 -1.10
C GLU A 334 12.96 20.18 -0.02
N ILE A 335 13.42 18.99 -0.40
CA ILE A 335 13.51 17.82 0.48
C ILE A 335 14.28 18.12 1.79
N PRO A 336 15.49 18.74 1.76
CA PRO A 336 16.22 19.01 3.00
C PRO A 336 15.46 19.90 3.98
N LEU A 337 14.67 20.86 3.48
CA LEU A 337 13.88 21.79 4.31
C LEU A 337 12.77 21.04 5.04
N TRP A 338 12.06 20.15 4.36
CA TRP A 338 10.99 19.35 4.97
C TRP A 338 11.53 18.37 6.00
N ILE A 339 12.63 17.69 5.71
CA ILE A 339 13.28 16.78 6.66
C ILE A 339 13.71 17.54 7.93
N HIS A 340 14.31 18.73 7.76
CA HIS A 340 14.66 19.58 8.89
C HIS A 340 13.44 19.97 9.71
N SER A 341 12.34 20.37 9.06
CA SER A 341 11.08 20.73 9.73
C SER A 341 10.46 19.58 10.54
N MET A 342 10.71 18.33 10.14
CA MET A 342 10.27 17.11 10.82
C MET A 342 11.20 16.65 11.94
N GLY A 343 12.20 17.46 12.32
CA GLY A 343 13.18 17.12 13.36
C GLY A 343 14.36 16.28 12.87
N GLY A 344 14.63 16.28 11.56
CA GLY A 344 15.79 15.62 10.95
C GLY A 344 15.54 14.19 10.46
N HIS A 345 14.39 13.61 10.75
CA HIS A 345 14.02 12.26 10.32
C HIS A 345 12.74 12.27 9.49
N ALA A 346 12.70 11.48 8.42
CA ALA A 346 11.53 11.33 7.56
C ALA A 346 11.62 10.07 6.69
N VAL A 347 10.54 9.76 6.00
CA VAL A 347 10.51 8.78 4.90
C VAL A 347 10.25 9.52 3.60
N LEU A 348 11.18 9.41 2.65
CA LEU A 348 10.98 9.88 1.28
C LEU A 348 10.41 8.75 0.44
N LYS A 349 9.41 9.06 -0.40
CA LYS A 349 8.86 8.08 -1.33
C LYS A 349 8.72 8.65 -2.72
N VAL A 350 9.14 7.86 -3.71
CA VAL A 350 8.72 8.00 -5.10
C VAL A 350 7.24 7.61 -5.17
N PRO A 351 6.33 8.51 -5.59
CA PRO A 351 4.90 8.31 -5.38
C PRO A 351 4.30 7.10 -6.12
N TYR A 352 4.91 6.70 -7.24
CA TYR A 352 4.37 5.72 -8.19
C TYR A 352 5.01 4.33 -8.09
N SER A 353 6.09 4.20 -7.32
CA SER A 353 6.82 2.94 -7.14
C SER A 353 6.07 1.97 -6.21
N ASN A 354 6.34 0.67 -6.33
CA ASN A 354 5.68 -0.38 -5.56
C ASN A 354 6.68 -1.36 -4.89
N ALA A 355 6.18 -2.25 -4.03
CA ALA A 355 6.97 -3.31 -3.38
C ALA A 355 8.21 -2.81 -2.61
N GLY A 356 8.09 -1.64 -1.98
CA GLY A 356 9.19 -1.03 -1.22
C GLY A 356 10.26 -0.35 -2.07
N GLN A 357 10.17 -0.44 -3.40
CA GLN A 357 11.07 0.30 -4.27
C GLN A 357 10.73 1.80 -4.20
N GLY A 358 11.76 2.63 -4.24
CA GLY A 358 11.61 4.09 -4.14
C GLY A 358 11.10 4.56 -2.78
N VAL A 359 11.36 3.81 -1.70
CA VAL A 359 11.12 4.24 -0.31
C VAL A 359 12.46 4.36 0.39
N TYR A 360 12.74 5.52 0.96
CA TYR A 360 14.01 5.84 1.59
C TYR A 360 13.75 6.37 2.99
N THR A 361 14.33 5.70 4.00
CA THR A 361 14.34 6.18 5.37
C THR A 361 15.51 7.14 5.51
N ILE A 362 15.22 8.38 5.90
CA ILE A 362 16.24 9.39 6.12
C ILE A 362 16.33 9.65 7.62
N THR A 363 17.44 9.24 8.19
CA THR A 363 17.75 9.36 9.62
C THR A 363 19.12 10.00 9.87
N ASN A 364 19.95 10.08 8.83
CA ASN A 364 21.29 10.67 8.90
C ASN A 364 21.64 11.42 7.59
N PRO A 365 22.68 12.26 7.59
CA PRO A 365 23.09 13.02 6.41
C PRO A 365 23.54 12.17 5.22
N ASN A 366 24.09 10.97 5.47
CA ASN A 366 24.59 10.09 4.40
C ASN A 366 23.43 9.52 3.59
N GLU A 367 22.37 9.02 4.25
CA GLU A 367 21.15 8.54 3.59
C GLU A 367 20.52 9.65 2.73
N LEU A 368 20.48 10.89 3.25
CA LEU A 368 19.98 12.03 2.48
C LEU A 368 20.85 12.33 1.26
N LYS A 369 22.18 12.34 1.44
CA LYS A 369 23.13 12.59 0.36
C LYS A 369 23.01 11.51 -0.73
N GLU A 370 22.98 10.24 -0.36
CA GLU A 370 22.83 9.11 -1.28
C GLU A 370 21.53 9.23 -2.09
N PHE A 371 20.42 9.57 -1.44
CA PHE A 371 19.16 9.82 -2.15
C PHE A 371 19.28 11.01 -3.12
N LEU A 372 19.89 12.11 -2.67
CA LEU A 372 20.08 13.31 -3.48
C LEU A 372 21.11 13.14 -4.59
N GLU A 373 21.97 12.12 -4.58
CA GLU A 373 22.93 11.84 -5.66
C GLU A 373 22.37 10.87 -6.70
N GLN A 374 21.30 10.13 -6.36
CA GLN A 374 20.61 9.26 -7.30
C GLN A 374 19.93 10.05 -8.42
N ASP A 375 19.91 9.43 -9.60
CA ASP A 375 19.09 9.89 -10.71
C ASP A 375 17.66 9.36 -10.55
N HIS A 376 16.69 10.25 -10.68
CA HIS A 376 15.28 9.97 -10.43
C HIS A 376 14.48 10.27 -11.70
N HIS A 377 13.70 9.29 -12.16
CA HIS A 377 12.84 9.44 -13.34
C HIS A 377 11.69 10.43 -13.14
N TYR A 378 11.21 10.56 -11.90
CA TYR A 378 10.12 11.46 -11.53
C TYR A 378 10.65 12.68 -10.78
N ASP A 379 10.03 13.84 -11.01
CA ASP A 379 10.46 15.11 -10.43
C ASP A 379 9.78 15.44 -9.09
N LYS A 380 8.75 14.66 -8.73
CA LYS A 380 7.93 14.88 -7.53
C LYS A 380 8.02 13.72 -6.56
N PHE A 381 8.14 14.07 -5.29
CA PHE A 381 8.26 13.15 -4.17
C PHE A 381 7.19 13.44 -3.13
N ILE A 382 7.01 12.48 -2.22
CA ILE A 382 6.33 12.74 -0.95
C ILE A 382 7.33 12.60 0.20
N VAL A 383 7.20 13.49 1.19
CA VAL A 383 7.95 13.43 2.46
C VAL A 383 6.95 13.08 3.54
N GLN A 384 7.08 11.90 4.12
CA GLN A 384 6.18 11.40 5.15
C GLN A 384 6.91 11.33 6.50
N SER A 385 6.21 11.64 7.58
CA SER A 385 6.74 11.51 8.94
C SER A 385 7.13 10.07 9.23
N LEU A 386 8.37 9.87 9.68
CA LEU A 386 8.93 8.59 10.09
C LEU A 386 8.25 8.09 11.36
N VAL A 387 7.70 6.88 11.27
CA VAL A 387 7.25 6.09 12.42
C VAL A 387 8.38 5.14 12.79
N GLY A 388 9.12 5.48 13.84
CA GLY A 388 10.28 4.71 14.31
C GLY A 388 10.20 4.41 15.80
N ASN A 389 11.35 4.43 16.47
CA ASN A 389 11.39 4.38 17.94
C ASN A 389 10.92 5.72 18.54
N ALA A 390 10.46 5.70 19.80
CA ALA A 390 10.13 6.89 20.56
C ALA A 390 11.25 7.94 20.62
N SER A 391 12.52 7.48 20.66
CA SER A 391 13.70 8.35 20.72
C SER A 391 14.02 9.06 19.39
N TRP A 392 13.62 8.51 18.25
CA TRP A 392 14.03 9.02 16.93
C TRP A 392 12.93 9.05 15.85
N SER A 393 11.65 9.12 16.22
CA SER A 393 10.55 9.39 15.28
C SER A 393 10.43 10.88 14.92
N SER A 394 9.86 11.17 13.74
CA SER A 394 9.63 12.54 13.29
C SER A 394 8.77 13.34 14.27
N VAL A 395 9.04 14.64 14.34
CA VAL A 395 8.20 15.62 15.04
C VAL A 395 7.18 16.16 14.03
N THR A 396 5.89 16.05 14.35
CA THR A 396 4.80 16.61 13.51
C THR A 396 3.96 17.60 14.32
N ARG A 397 3.10 18.35 13.63
CA ARG A 397 2.13 19.25 14.30
C ARG A 397 1.13 18.50 15.18
N SER A 398 0.81 17.27 14.81
CA SER A 398 -0.19 16.42 15.47
C SER A 398 0.43 15.49 16.54
N GLY A 399 1.71 15.66 16.84
CA GLY A 399 2.46 14.82 17.79
C GLY A 399 3.40 13.84 17.10
N LYS A 400 3.71 12.72 17.77
CA LYS A 400 4.57 11.68 17.20
C LYS A 400 3.86 10.33 17.22
N PHE A 401 4.10 9.55 16.17
CA PHE A 401 3.78 8.13 16.14
C PHE A 401 5.04 7.31 16.36
N TYR A 402 4.94 6.31 17.23
CA TYR A 402 6.01 5.35 17.47
C TYR A 402 5.51 3.95 17.18
N HIS A 403 6.38 3.10 16.66
CA HIS A 403 6.03 1.71 16.42
C HIS A 403 5.78 0.97 17.74
N VAL A 404 4.66 0.25 17.83
CA VAL A 404 4.46 -0.76 18.87
C VAL A 404 5.42 -1.94 18.65
N GLY A 405 5.59 -2.33 17.39
CA GLY A 405 6.46 -3.44 16.98
C GLY A 405 5.93 -4.81 17.41
N THR A 406 6.73 -5.84 17.18
CA THR A 406 6.43 -7.21 17.62
C THR A 406 6.53 -7.35 19.14
N ILE A 407 5.87 -8.35 19.71
CA ILE A 407 6.19 -8.82 21.06
C ILE A 407 7.70 -9.14 21.15
N PRO A 408 8.41 -8.67 22.19
CA PRO A 408 9.84 -8.91 22.32
C PRO A 408 10.17 -10.40 22.30
N ASN A 409 11.21 -10.77 21.56
CA ASN A 409 11.67 -12.16 21.54
C ASN A 409 12.47 -12.51 22.83
N LYS A 410 13.01 -13.73 22.91
CA LYS A 410 13.82 -14.19 24.06
C LYS A 410 15.09 -13.36 24.33
N LYS A 411 15.54 -12.54 23.38
CA LYS A 411 16.66 -11.59 23.51
C LYS A 411 16.17 -10.18 23.85
N SER A 412 14.90 -10.00 24.18
CA SER A 412 14.24 -8.71 24.38
C SER A 412 14.26 -7.79 23.17
N ASN A 413 14.40 -8.35 21.96
CA ASN A 413 14.37 -7.57 20.73
C ASN A 413 12.94 -7.42 20.21
N THR A 414 12.55 -6.18 19.93
CA THR A 414 11.33 -5.80 19.21
C THR A 414 11.67 -5.51 17.76
N PHE A 415 10.81 -5.90 16.82
CA PHE A 415 10.97 -5.62 15.40
C PHE A 415 9.86 -4.70 14.92
N VAL A 416 10.15 -3.84 13.95
CA VAL A 416 9.08 -3.17 13.21
C VAL A 416 8.26 -4.24 12.49
N SER A 417 6.95 -4.09 12.58
CA SER A 417 6.03 -4.94 11.85
C SER A 417 4.90 -4.13 11.26
N ASP A 418 4.43 -4.60 10.11
CA ASP A 418 3.17 -4.16 9.53
C ASP A 418 2.16 -5.28 9.49
N LEU A 419 0.92 -4.87 9.24
CA LEU A 419 -0.19 -5.74 8.91
C LEU A 419 -0.72 -5.32 7.54
N ARG A 420 -0.78 -6.25 6.58
CA ARG A 420 -1.57 -6.06 5.37
C ARG A 420 -2.97 -6.57 5.61
N MET A 421 -3.97 -5.70 5.43
CA MET A 421 -5.39 -6.03 5.46
C MET A 421 -5.94 -5.87 4.04
N MET A 422 -6.55 -6.92 3.51
CA MET A 422 -7.20 -6.90 2.20
C MET A 422 -8.70 -7.00 2.36
N VAL A 423 -9.41 -6.23 1.54
CA VAL A 423 -10.87 -6.15 1.54
C VAL A 423 -11.42 -6.26 0.13
N THR A 424 -12.66 -6.73 0.03
CA THR A 424 -13.48 -6.53 -1.16
C THR A 424 -14.73 -5.76 -0.80
N GLY A 425 -15.22 -4.95 -1.74
CA GLY A 425 -16.48 -4.23 -1.64
C GLY A 425 -17.36 -4.52 -2.85
N ASN A 426 -18.64 -4.82 -2.59
CA ASN A 426 -19.65 -5.08 -3.61
C ASN A 426 -21.03 -4.54 -3.17
N ALA A 427 -22.11 -4.99 -3.82
CA ALA A 427 -23.47 -4.58 -3.46
C ALA A 427 -23.88 -4.93 -2.01
N ASP A 428 -23.22 -5.92 -1.39
CA ASP A 428 -23.45 -6.32 0.02
C ASP A 428 -22.59 -5.51 1.00
N GLY A 429 -21.78 -4.58 0.50
CA GLY A 429 -20.81 -3.80 1.27
C GLY A 429 -19.42 -4.45 1.33
N PHE A 430 -18.62 -4.02 2.31
CA PHE A 430 -17.25 -4.48 2.49
C PHE A 430 -17.16 -5.77 3.31
N ARG A 431 -16.12 -6.56 3.04
CA ARG A 431 -15.67 -7.69 3.86
C ARG A 431 -14.14 -7.83 3.86
N PRO A 432 -13.52 -8.32 4.94
CA PRO A 432 -12.11 -8.71 4.92
C PRO A 432 -11.93 -10.02 4.14
N ILE A 433 -10.81 -10.16 3.43
CA ILE A 433 -10.53 -11.36 2.60
C ILE A 433 -9.16 -11.99 2.85
N CYS A 434 -8.18 -11.23 3.35
CA CYS A 434 -6.83 -11.72 3.59
C CYS A 434 -6.13 -10.79 4.59
N ILE A 435 -5.38 -11.39 5.50
CA ILE A 435 -4.53 -10.68 6.47
C ILE A 435 -3.19 -11.41 6.54
N TYR A 436 -2.09 -10.68 6.58
CA TYR A 436 -0.79 -11.22 6.99
C TYR A 436 0.10 -10.10 7.54
N GLY A 437 1.12 -10.45 8.30
CA GLY A 437 2.10 -9.51 8.81
C GLY A 437 3.45 -9.68 8.16
N ARG A 438 4.26 -8.62 8.18
CA ARG A 438 5.68 -8.68 7.81
C ARG A 438 6.50 -8.00 8.89
N LYS A 439 7.74 -8.45 9.09
CA LYS A 439 8.68 -7.80 10.01
C LYS A 439 9.95 -7.32 9.33
N SER A 440 10.60 -6.34 9.96
CA SER A 440 11.92 -5.87 9.58
C SER A 440 12.99 -6.94 9.77
N ARG A 441 14.16 -6.73 9.15
CA ARG A 441 15.29 -7.66 9.22
C ARG A 441 16.02 -7.56 10.55
N LEU A 442 16.21 -6.34 11.04
CA LEU A 442 16.91 -6.03 12.27
C LEU A 442 15.94 -5.48 13.34
N PRO A 443 16.27 -5.66 14.63
CA PRO A 443 15.50 -5.09 15.73
C PRO A 443 15.41 -3.56 15.66
N LEU A 444 14.29 -3.02 16.16
CA LEU A 444 14.12 -1.58 16.37
C LEU A 444 14.83 -1.16 17.66
N THR A 445 15.99 -0.52 17.55
CA THR A 445 16.81 -0.09 18.69
C THR A 445 16.38 1.26 19.24
N THR A 446 16.64 1.48 20.53
CA THR A 446 16.44 2.79 21.19
C THR A 446 17.50 3.79 20.74
N ASP A 447 18.76 3.38 20.76
CA ASP A 447 19.86 4.22 20.30
C ASP A 447 20.12 3.92 18.83
N LEU A 448 20.15 4.99 18.02
CA LEU A 448 20.41 4.89 16.59
C LEU A 448 21.89 5.15 16.34
N ASP A 449 22.59 4.16 15.79
CA ASP A 449 23.95 4.36 15.29
C ASP A 449 23.89 5.37 14.13
N PRO A 450 24.67 6.47 14.15
CA PRO A 450 24.69 7.47 13.07
C PRO A 450 25.01 6.89 11.68
N ASN A 451 25.62 5.71 11.61
CA ASN A 451 25.95 5.01 10.37
C ASN A 451 25.06 3.79 10.11
N ALA A 452 23.99 3.59 10.88
CA ALA A 452 23.07 2.48 10.67
C ALA A 452 22.40 2.58 9.29
N ASN A 453 22.28 1.43 8.60
CA ASN A 453 21.32 1.29 7.53
C ASN A 453 19.93 1.09 8.14
N THR A 454 19.18 2.18 8.24
CA THR A 454 17.91 2.18 8.97
C THR A 454 16.80 1.45 8.24
N TRP A 455 16.94 1.23 6.93
CA TRP A 455 16.02 0.43 6.15
C TRP A 455 15.91 -1.00 6.67
N ASP A 456 16.99 -1.57 7.20
CA ASP A 456 16.95 -2.92 7.75
C ASP A 456 16.14 -3.04 9.04
N MET A 457 16.00 -1.93 9.76
CA MET A 457 15.25 -1.85 11.02
C MET A 457 13.79 -1.45 10.80
N LEU A 458 13.50 -0.73 9.71
CA LEU A 458 12.19 -0.11 9.43
C LEU A 458 11.45 -0.77 8.26
N GLY A 459 12.18 -1.24 7.26
CA GLY A 459 11.65 -1.82 6.04
C GLY A 459 11.09 -3.24 6.27
N THR A 460 9.80 -3.41 6.02
CA THR A 460 9.09 -4.70 6.15
C THR A 460 8.92 -5.44 4.83
N ASN A 461 9.30 -4.84 3.71
CA ASN A 461 9.19 -5.45 2.38
C ASN A 461 9.94 -6.78 2.31
N LEU A 462 9.33 -7.78 1.66
CA LEU A 462 9.89 -9.14 1.59
C LEU A 462 10.77 -9.36 0.36
N SER A 463 10.70 -8.48 -0.65
CA SER A 463 11.47 -8.59 -1.88
C SER A 463 12.96 -8.37 -1.60
N VAL A 464 13.79 -9.28 -2.10
CA VAL A 464 15.25 -9.23 -2.00
C VAL A 464 15.82 -9.29 -3.42
N LYS A 465 16.64 -8.30 -3.78
CA LYS A 465 17.37 -8.30 -5.07
C LYS A 465 18.54 -9.29 -4.95
N LEU A 466 18.64 -10.21 -5.90
CA LEU A 466 19.72 -11.18 -6.00
C LEU A 466 20.92 -10.57 -6.74
N PRO A 467 22.14 -11.11 -6.55
CA PRO A 467 23.34 -10.60 -7.23
C PRO A 467 23.30 -10.69 -8.76
N ASP A 468 22.48 -11.58 -9.31
CA ASP A 468 22.25 -11.76 -10.76
C ASP A 468 21.22 -10.76 -11.33
N GLY A 469 20.74 -9.81 -10.51
CA GLY A 469 19.69 -8.86 -10.86
C GLY A 469 18.28 -9.42 -10.74
N GLY A 470 18.13 -10.73 -10.45
CA GLY A 470 16.86 -11.37 -10.15
C GLY A 470 16.27 -10.93 -8.81
N TRP A 471 15.08 -11.43 -8.49
CA TRP A 471 14.40 -11.14 -7.23
C TRP A 471 13.95 -12.42 -6.55
N THR A 472 14.09 -12.47 -5.23
CA THR A 472 13.50 -13.51 -4.38
C THR A 472 12.65 -12.90 -3.27
N THR A 473 11.97 -13.74 -2.50
CA THR A 473 11.14 -13.33 -1.35
C THR A 473 11.68 -13.93 -0.06
N ASP A 474 11.96 -13.10 0.93
CA ASP A 474 12.34 -13.53 2.27
C ASP A 474 11.10 -13.96 3.07
N THR A 475 10.69 -15.21 2.86
CA THR A 475 9.55 -15.81 3.56
C THR A 475 9.79 -16.04 5.07
N GLY A 476 11.02 -15.86 5.56
CA GLY A 476 11.35 -15.95 6.99
C GLY A 476 10.86 -14.76 7.81
N ARG A 477 10.62 -13.62 7.14
CA ARG A 477 10.05 -12.40 7.74
C ARG A 477 8.54 -12.27 7.58
N LEU A 478 7.92 -13.21 6.86
CA LEU A 478 6.46 -13.32 6.78
C LEU A 478 5.92 -13.86 8.12
N ILE A 479 4.96 -13.15 8.69
CA ILE A 479 4.21 -13.53 9.89
C ILE A 479 2.82 -13.99 9.43
N LEU A 480 2.60 -15.30 9.48
CA LEU A 480 1.32 -15.90 9.09
C LEU A 480 0.24 -15.63 10.14
N MET A 481 -1.02 -15.65 9.71
CA MET A 481 -2.18 -15.59 10.62
C MET A 481 -2.47 -16.94 11.28
N ASP A 482 -1.43 -17.70 11.57
CA ASP A 482 -1.52 -19.04 12.13
C ASP A 482 -1.31 -19.04 13.65
N ARG A 483 -1.51 -20.20 14.28
CA ARG A 483 -1.34 -20.36 15.73
C ARG A 483 0.07 -20.05 16.24
N LYS A 484 1.09 -20.13 15.39
CA LYS A 484 2.50 -20.02 15.75
C LYS A 484 3.00 -18.58 15.67
N ASP A 485 2.60 -17.86 14.63
CA ASP A 485 3.18 -16.59 14.23
C ASP A 485 2.35 -15.40 14.69
N PHE A 486 1.01 -15.48 14.64
CA PHE A 486 0.12 -14.34 14.90
C PHE A 486 0.42 -13.63 16.23
N ASN A 487 0.67 -14.40 17.30
CA ASN A 487 0.94 -13.85 18.63
C ASN A 487 2.21 -13.00 18.70
N GLN A 488 3.12 -13.10 17.72
CA GLN A 488 4.28 -12.21 17.62
C GLN A 488 3.88 -10.75 17.35
N LEU A 489 2.71 -10.48 16.77
CA LEU A 489 2.25 -9.12 16.46
C LEU A 489 1.66 -8.39 17.68
N GLY A 490 1.27 -9.12 18.74
CA GLY A 490 0.63 -8.50 19.92
C GLY A 490 -0.71 -7.82 19.62
N LEU A 491 -1.45 -8.32 18.61
CA LEU A 491 -2.73 -7.79 18.18
C LEU A 491 -3.90 -8.58 18.77
N GLY A 492 -4.94 -7.86 19.18
CA GLY A 492 -6.22 -8.42 19.59
C GLY A 492 -7.30 -8.26 18.51
N ILE A 493 -8.52 -8.65 18.87
CA ILE A 493 -9.69 -8.55 17.98
C ILE A 493 -10.01 -7.09 17.63
N ASP A 494 -9.83 -6.18 18.59
CA ASP A 494 -10.11 -4.76 18.42
C ASP A 494 -9.09 -4.10 17.48
N ASP A 495 -7.82 -4.52 17.52
CA ASP A 495 -6.80 -4.05 16.56
C ASP A 495 -7.13 -4.50 15.12
N LEU A 496 -7.64 -5.73 14.93
CA LEU A 496 -8.05 -6.23 13.62
C LEU A 496 -9.29 -5.50 13.08
N ILE A 497 -10.27 -5.21 13.95
CA ILE A 497 -11.43 -4.38 13.63
C ILE A 497 -10.98 -2.97 13.22
N ASP A 498 -10.08 -2.37 13.99
CA ASP A 498 -9.54 -1.04 13.70
C ASP A 498 -8.78 -1.03 12.36
N ALA A 499 -7.98 -2.06 12.08
CA ALA A 499 -7.29 -2.23 10.81
C ALA A 499 -8.23 -2.35 9.61
N TYR A 500 -9.30 -3.12 9.78
CA TYR A 500 -10.33 -3.28 8.76
C TYR A 500 -11.06 -1.97 8.46
N ILE A 501 -11.50 -1.24 9.49
CA ILE A 501 -12.17 0.05 9.33
C ILE A 501 -11.24 1.06 8.66
N GLN A 502 -9.98 1.16 9.08
CA GLN A 502 -9.00 2.03 8.43
C GLN A 502 -8.75 1.66 6.97
N THR A 503 -8.76 0.37 6.65
CA THR A 503 -8.63 -0.11 5.27
C THR A 503 -9.84 0.30 4.44
N VAL A 504 -11.06 0.09 4.94
CA VAL A 504 -12.31 0.49 4.26
C VAL A 504 -12.35 2.01 4.03
N LEU A 505 -12.04 2.81 5.05
CA LEU A 505 -12.01 4.27 4.92
C LEU A 505 -11.02 4.73 3.83
N ALA A 506 -9.83 4.15 3.78
CA ALA A 506 -8.83 4.48 2.76
C ALA A 506 -9.29 4.08 1.35
N VAL A 507 -9.95 2.92 1.21
CA VAL A 507 -10.50 2.47 -0.07
C VAL A 507 -11.61 3.40 -0.56
N ILE A 508 -12.54 3.78 0.33
CA ILE A 508 -13.62 4.73 -0.01
C ILE A 508 -13.05 6.08 -0.44
N ALA A 509 -12.04 6.60 0.28
CA ALA A 509 -11.40 7.85 -0.10
C ALA A 509 -10.85 7.81 -1.53
N ILE A 510 -10.14 6.73 -1.88
CA ILE A 510 -9.55 6.54 -3.22
C ILE A 510 -10.64 6.31 -4.27
N ASP A 511 -11.66 5.51 -3.98
CA ASP A 511 -12.77 5.29 -4.92
C ASP A 511 -13.52 6.59 -5.21
N ARG A 512 -13.78 7.41 -4.19
CA ARG A 512 -14.42 8.72 -4.36
C ARG A 512 -13.53 9.71 -5.13
N MET A 513 -12.22 9.65 -4.96
CA MET A 513 -11.28 10.38 -5.83
C MET A 513 -11.36 9.90 -7.28
N ALA A 514 -11.43 8.58 -7.52
CA ALA A 514 -11.61 8.03 -8.86
C ALA A 514 -12.95 8.48 -9.49
N VAL A 515 -14.03 8.48 -8.72
CA VAL A 515 -15.34 9.02 -9.13
C VAL A 515 -15.24 10.50 -9.51
N ARG A 516 -14.52 11.31 -8.72
CA ARG A 516 -14.32 12.73 -9.00
C ARG A 516 -13.56 12.96 -10.30
N LEU A 517 -12.51 12.17 -10.55
CA LEU A 517 -11.70 12.24 -11.77
C LEU A 517 -12.43 11.72 -13.03
N MET A 518 -13.55 11.02 -12.85
CA MET A 518 -14.35 10.41 -13.93
C MET A 518 -15.79 10.96 -13.98
N ALA A 519 -16.06 12.12 -13.36
CA ALA A 519 -17.41 12.62 -13.14
C ALA A 519 -18.22 12.83 -14.45
N SER A 520 -17.55 13.20 -15.54
CA SER A 520 -18.14 13.38 -16.87
C SER A 520 -18.23 12.09 -17.70
N GLY A 521 -17.79 10.95 -17.17
CA GLY A 521 -17.60 9.71 -17.92
C GLY A 521 -16.28 9.65 -18.71
N THR A 522 -15.51 10.74 -18.72
CA THR A 522 -14.14 10.81 -19.26
C THR A 522 -13.18 11.22 -18.16
N PHE A 523 -11.90 10.90 -18.32
CA PHE A 523 -10.88 11.25 -17.33
C PHE A 523 -10.56 12.75 -17.38
N ASP A 524 -10.65 13.42 -16.24
CA ASP A 524 -10.34 14.84 -16.10
C ASP A 524 -8.82 15.05 -15.92
N TYR A 525 -8.12 15.16 -17.05
CA TYR A 525 -6.69 15.41 -17.09
C TYR A 525 -6.30 16.75 -16.42
N ASN A 526 -7.14 17.79 -16.54
CA ASN A 526 -6.84 19.10 -15.97
C ASN A 526 -6.88 19.05 -14.44
N LEU A 527 -7.94 18.44 -13.89
CA LEU A 527 -8.03 18.21 -12.44
C LEU A 527 -6.88 17.32 -11.97
N PHE A 528 -6.61 16.22 -12.66
CA PHE A 528 -5.51 15.31 -12.28
C PHE A 528 -4.16 16.04 -12.25
N SER A 529 -3.79 16.76 -13.31
CA SER A 529 -2.52 17.50 -13.37
C SER A 529 -2.43 18.62 -12.33
N SER A 530 -3.56 19.20 -11.91
CA SER A 530 -3.57 20.20 -10.83
C SER A 530 -3.26 19.58 -9.46
N LEU A 531 -3.72 18.35 -9.22
CA LEU A 531 -3.53 17.63 -7.95
C LEU A 531 -2.19 16.87 -7.91
N ASN A 532 -1.76 16.36 -9.06
CA ASN A 532 -0.54 15.59 -9.26
C ASN A 532 0.27 16.15 -10.46
N PRO A 533 1.03 17.24 -10.23
CA PRO A 533 1.74 17.95 -11.30
C PRO A 533 3.11 17.30 -11.61
N ASP A 534 3.09 16.10 -12.20
CA ASP A 534 4.29 15.34 -12.61
C ASP A 534 4.26 15.00 -14.11
N ASN A 535 5.16 15.61 -14.88
CA ASN A 535 5.18 15.49 -16.33
C ASN A 535 5.55 14.08 -16.81
N ALA A 536 6.44 13.39 -16.11
CA ALA A 536 6.86 12.04 -16.48
C ALA A 536 5.68 11.06 -16.33
N LEU A 537 4.93 11.16 -15.23
CA LEU A 537 3.69 10.39 -15.07
C LEU A 537 2.66 10.73 -16.17
N MET A 538 2.47 12.01 -16.47
CA MET A 538 1.51 12.42 -17.51
C MET A 538 1.88 11.87 -18.90
N GLN A 539 3.16 11.81 -19.23
CA GLN A 539 3.64 11.16 -20.46
C GLN A 539 3.38 9.65 -20.44
N GLU A 540 3.63 8.97 -19.33
CA GLU A 540 3.33 7.54 -19.18
C GLU A 540 1.85 7.25 -19.37
N ILE A 541 0.95 8.04 -18.76
CA ILE A 541 -0.50 7.88 -18.94
C ILE A 541 -0.89 8.05 -20.41
N LYS A 542 -0.26 8.98 -21.13
CA LYS A 542 -0.53 9.22 -22.56
C LYS A 542 -0.18 8.03 -23.44
N MET A 543 0.82 7.22 -23.07
CA MET A 543 1.26 6.07 -23.88
C MET A 543 0.14 5.05 -24.14
N ALA A 544 -0.78 4.86 -23.19
CA ALA A 544 -1.91 3.94 -23.33
C ALA A 544 -3.23 4.62 -23.72
N ASN A 545 -3.25 5.93 -23.94
CA ASN A 545 -4.47 6.68 -24.20
C ASN A 545 -4.25 7.52 -25.47
N GLU A 546 -4.58 6.93 -26.62
CA GLU A 546 -4.38 7.49 -27.96
C GLU A 546 -5.20 8.77 -28.23
N ASP A 547 -6.19 9.08 -27.38
CA ASP A 547 -7.14 10.19 -27.53
C ASP A 547 -6.88 11.35 -26.54
N TRP A 548 -5.75 12.05 -26.68
CA TRP A 548 -5.50 13.31 -25.95
C TRP A 548 -6.09 14.54 -26.65
#